data_AF-A0A7X4JVG2-F1
#
_entry.id   AF-A0A7X4JVG2-F1
#
_cell.length_a   1.000
_cell.length_b   1.000
_cell.length_c   1.000
_cell.angle_alpha   90.00
_cell.angle_beta   90.00
_cell.angle_gamma   90.00
#
_symmetry.space_group_name_H-M   'P 1'
#
loop_
_entity.id
_entity.type
_entity.pdbx_description
1 polymer ?
#
loop_
_entity_poly.entity_id
_entity_poly.type
_entity_poly.pdbx_seq_one_letter_code
_entity_poly.pdbx_strand_id
1 'polypeptide(L)'
;MLDEAADASTPGKPPAPAADAEVARARALAERYRLEYVDMERYYVDQALLRSIPADMMLRYRFVPRRRTGEALEIIVSDPTDLPMIDELALLLDAPVTVTVGTASAIESILTRSESSQRVLDEATESFQLQFLREEEAADESLTVERLTSDISPVIKLVDSMIYTAIQRRASDIHVETQDDALHVKYRIDGVLQAAMRPIDKQFHSAVLSRIKVMAELDIAEKRVPQDGRFKLRMPGKTIDFRVSIMPRIHGEDAVIRILDKESISEQFRELRLDILGFPADELRRFRRAIAEPYGMVLVTGPTGSGKTTTLYGALAEITSWEDTIVPIEDPVEYPLKG
;
A
#
# COMPACT_ATOMS: atom_id res chain seq x y z
N MET A 1 -75.23 36.60 -2.04
CA MET A 1 -75.71 35.33 -1.47
C MET A 1 -75.27 34.25 -2.44
N LEU A 2 -74.26 33.46 -2.03
CA LEU A 2 -73.87 32.13 -2.55
C LEU A 2 -73.38 32.08 -4.03
N ASP A 3 -72.10 31.87 -4.32
CA ASP A 3 -71.30 30.63 -4.20
C ASP A 3 -71.47 29.74 -5.46
N GLU A 4 -70.45 29.67 -6.32
CA GLU A 4 -70.07 28.43 -7.00
C GLU A 4 -68.66 28.50 -7.62
N ALA A 5 -67.92 27.43 -7.35
CA ALA A 5 -66.47 27.29 -7.41
C ALA A 5 -65.91 27.20 -8.84
N ALA A 6 -64.80 27.90 -9.07
CA ALA A 6 -63.92 27.67 -10.20
C ALA A 6 -62.95 26.52 -9.88
N ASP A 7 -62.96 25.54 -10.77
CA ASP A 7 -62.10 24.37 -10.86
C ASP A 7 -60.61 24.75 -10.84
N ALA A 8 -59.91 24.40 -9.76
CA ALA A 8 -58.48 24.58 -9.60
C ALA A 8 -57.76 23.26 -9.98
N SER A 9 -57.51 23.09 -11.27
CA SER A 9 -56.54 22.11 -11.76
C SER A 9 -55.15 22.46 -11.22
N THR A 10 -54.74 21.82 -10.14
CA THR A 10 -53.38 21.94 -9.61
C THR A 10 -52.43 21.18 -10.55
N PRO A 11 -51.36 21.80 -11.08
CA PRO A 11 -50.39 21.07 -11.89
C PRO A 11 -49.69 20.02 -11.03
N GLY A 12 -49.73 18.78 -11.49
CA GLY A 12 -49.09 17.64 -10.84
C GLY A 12 -47.63 17.93 -10.52
N LYS A 13 -47.29 17.75 -9.24
CA LYS A 13 -45.93 17.78 -8.70
C LYS A 13 -45.02 16.90 -9.59
N PRO A 14 -43.84 17.37 -10.01
CA PRO A 14 -42.94 16.59 -10.85
C PRO A 14 -42.56 15.27 -10.16
N PRO A 15 -42.30 14.19 -10.93
CA PRO A 15 -41.92 12.90 -10.37
C PRO A 15 -40.63 13.07 -9.54
N ALA A 16 -40.64 12.51 -8.33
CA ALA A 16 -39.46 12.49 -7.47
C ALA A 16 -38.29 11.80 -8.20
N PRO A 17 -37.04 12.29 -8.04
CA PRO A 17 -35.88 11.71 -8.70
C PRO A 17 -35.76 10.22 -8.34
N ALA A 18 -35.29 9.38 -9.29
CA ALA A 18 -35.29 7.92 -9.18
C ALA A 18 -34.66 7.36 -7.88
N ALA A 19 -33.74 8.10 -7.25
CA ALA A 19 -33.14 7.78 -5.96
C ALA A 19 -34.16 7.78 -4.80
N ASP A 20 -35.10 8.73 -4.78
CA ASP A 20 -36.12 8.83 -3.73
C ASP A 20 -37.11 7.64 -3.80
N ALA A 21 -37.40 7.18 -5.01
CA ALA A 21 -38.27 6.03 -5.24
C ALA A 21 -37.62 4.70 -4.81
N GLU A 22 -36.30 4.56 -5.00
CA GLU A 22 -35.55 3.37 -4.57
C GLU A 22 -35.43 3.32 -3.03
N VAL A 23 -35.09 4.44 -2.40
CA VAL A 23 -35.05 4.58 -0.93
C VAL A 23 -36.42 4.26 -0.33
N ALA A 24 -37.51 4.77 -0.91
CA ALA A 24 -38.86 4.48 -0.45
C ALA A 24 -39.21 2.98 -0.54
N ARG A 25 -38.80 2.29 -1.62
CA ARG A 25 -38.99 0.84 -1.77
C ARG A 25 -38.19 0.04 -0.75
N ALA A 26 -36.91 0.37 -0.57
CA ALA A 26 -36.05 -0.31 0.39
C ALA A 26 -36.55 -0.15 1.83
N ARG A 27 -37.02 1.05 2.20
CA ARG A 27 -37.66 1.29 3.51
C ARG A 27 -38.96 0.51 3.69
N ALA A 28 -39.82 0.48 2.66
CA ALA A 28 -41.07 -0.29 2.72
C ALA A 28 -40.82 -1.79 2.87
N LEU A 29 -39.77 -2.32 2.23
CA LEU A 29 -39.35 -3.71 2.36
C LEU A 29 -38.84 -4.01 3.78
N ALA A 30 -37.97 -3.14 4.31
CA ALA A 30 -37.45 -3.26 5.67
C ALA A 30 -38.60 -3.28 6.70
N GLU A 31 -39.56 -2.36 6.58
CA GLU A 31 -40.72 -2.28 7.48
C GLU A 31 -41.60 -3.52 7.39
N ARG A 32 -41.91 -4.00 6.17
CA ARG A 32 -42.75 -5.18 5.94
C ARG A 32 -42.17 -6.44 6.60
N TYR A 33 -40.85 -6.61 6.52
CA TYR A 33 -40.16 -7.78 7.07
C TYR A 33 -39.57 -7.55 8.47
N ARG A 34 -39.83 -6.38 9.08
CA ARG A 34 -39.30 -5.97 10.40
C ARG A 34 -37.77 -6.02 10.49
N LEU A 35 -37.10 -5.63 9.41
CA LEU A 35 -35.65 -5.51 9.30
C LEU A 35 -35.22 -4.06 9.43
N GLU A 36 -33.95 -3.84 9.76
CA GLU A 36 -33.36 -2.50 9.80
C GLU A 36 -33.06 -2.02 8.38
N TYR A 37 -33.51 -0.79 8.05
CA TYR A 37 -33.06 -0.08 6.85
C TYR A 37 -31.77 0.67 7.17
N VAL A 38 -30.72 0.45 6.38
CA VAL A 38 -29.42 1.09 6.54
C VAL A 38 -29.30 2.22 5.53
N ASP A 39 -29.05 3.43 6.03
CA ASP A 39 -28.69 4.57 5.19
C ASP A 39 -27.25 4.42 4.70
N MET A 40 -27.11 4.01 3.45
CA MET A 40 -25.82 3.69 2.84
C MET A 40 -24.94 4.92 2.59
N GLU A 41 -25.49 6.14 2.60
CA GLU A 41 -24.69 7.38 2.50
C GLU A 41 -23.95 7.69 3.80
N ARG A 42 -24.51 7.24 4.94
CA ARG A 42 -23.93 7.40 6.28
C ARG A 42 -23.28 6.12 6.79
N TYR A 43 -23.31 5.08 5.98
CA TYR A 43 -22.76 3.78 6.32
C TYR A 43 -21.24 3.80 6.18
N TYR A 44 -20.56 3.67 7.32
CA TYR A 44 -19.12 3.45 7.35
C TYR A 44 -18.83 1.97 7.15
N VAL A 45 -18.33 1.64 5.97
CA VAL A 45 -17.85 0.30 5.66
C VAL A 45 -16.61 0.01 6.49
N ASP A 46 -16.65 -1.03 7.32
CA ASP A 46 -15.43 -1.58 7.90
C ASP A 46 -14.62 -2.29 6.82
N GLN A 47 -13.54 -1.63 6.38
CA GLN A 47 -12.61 -2.12 5.36
C GLN A 47 -11.99 -3.48 5.73
N ALA A 48 -11.92 -3.81 7.02
CA ALA A 48 -11.49 -5.11 7.51
C ALA A 48 -12.42 -6.23 7.07
N LEU A 49 -13.71 -6.00 7.34
CA LEU A 49 -14.76 -6.96 7.17
C LEU A 49 -15.05 -7.14 5.70
N LEU A 50 -15.03 -6.04 4.95
CA LEU A 50 -15.16 -6.06 3.50
C LEU A 50 -14.02 -6.84 2.81
N ARG A 51 -12.79 -6.77 3.33
CA ARG A 51 -11.66 -7.59 2.81
C ARG A 51 -11.66 -9.04 3.28
N SER A 52 -12.36 -9.35 4.36
CA SER A 52 -12.44 -10.73 4.87
C SER A 52 -13.32 -11.65 4.02
N ILE A 53 -14.13 -11.07 3.14
CA ILE A 53 -15.05 -11.80 2.26
C ILE A 53 -14.55 -11.65 0.81
N PRO A 54 -14.49 -12.74 0.02
CA PRO A 54 -14.13 -12.67 -1.38
C PRO A 54 -15.05 -11.72 -2.18
N ALA A 55 -14.46 -10.84 -3.00
CA ALA A 55 -15.21 -9.80 -3.72
C ALA A 55 -16.13 -10.38 -4.80
N ASP A 56 -15.72 -11.45 -5.46
CA ASP A 56 -16.51 -12.22 -6.41
C ASP A 56 -17.79 -12.77 -5.76
N MET A 57 -17.69 -13.24 -4.51
CA MET A 57 -18.85 -13.69 -3.73
C MET A 57 -19.80 -12.54 -3.43
N MET A 58 -19.29 -11.39 -2.95
CA MET A 58 -20.11 -10.21 -2.67
C MET A 58 -20.81 -9.68 -3.94
N LEU A 59 -20.15 -9.73 -5.10
CA LEU A 59 -20.71 -9.34 -6.39
C LEU A 59 -21.77 -10.33 -6.90
N ARG A 60 -21.48 -11.63 -6.78
CA ARG A 60 -22.38 -12.71 -7.23
C ARG A 60 -23.70 -12.70 -6.45
N TYR A 61 -23.61 -12.58 -5.12
CA TYR A 61 -24.77 -12.59 -4.24
C TYR A 61 -25.28 -11.18 -3.87
N ARG A 62 -24.63 -10.13 -4.38
CA ARG A 62 -25.03 -8.71 -4.26
C ARG A 62 -25.32 -8.28 -2.82
N PHE A 63 -24.36 -8.48 -1.93
CA PHE A 63 -24.44 -8.04 -0.54
C PHE A 63 -23.18 -7.30 -0.10
N VAL A 64 -23.31 -6.49 0.95
CA VAL A 64 -22.17 -5.83 1.61
C VAL A 64 -22.18 -6.20 3.09
N PRO A 65 -21.04 -6.60 3.69
CA PRO A 65 -21.01 -6.88 5.12
C PRO A 65 -21.16 -5.60 5.93
N ARG A 66 -21.97 -5.64 7.00
CA ARG A 66 -22.23 -4.54 7.93
C ARG A 66 -21.31 -4.55 9.13
N ARG A 67 -21.40 -5.63 9.90
CA ARG A 67 -20.66 -5.84 11.15
C ARG A 67 -20.68 -7.30 11.52
N ARG A 68 -19.72 -7.72 12.34
CA ARG A 68 -19.72 -9.05 12.95
C ARG A 68 -20.09 -8.92 14.42
N THR A 69 -21.11 -9.68 14.85
CA THR A 69 -21.60 -9.67 16.23
C THR A 69 -21.46 -11.06 16.82
N GLY A 70 -20.39 -11.29 17.58
CA GLY A 70 -20.02 -12.64 18.01
C GLY A 70 -19.67 -13.51 16.80
N GLU A 71 -20.35 -14.65 16.67
CA GLU A 71 -20.18 -15.55 15.53
C GLU A 71 -21.03 -15.16 14.31
N ALA A 72 -22.04 -14.30 14.49
CA ALA A 72 -22.97 -13.93 13.43
C ALA A 72 -22.44 -12.76 12.57
N LEU A 73 -22.59 -12.87 11.26
CA LEU A 73 -22.30 -11.82 10.29
C LEU A 73 -23.60 -11.11 9.88
N GLU A 74 -23.66 -9.80 10.12
CA GLU A 74 -24.73 -8.97 9.61
C GLU A 74 -24.38 -8.47 8.21
N ILE A 75 -25.25 -8.70 7.23
CA ILE A 75 -25.09 -8.27 5.84
C ILE A 75 -26.19 -7.30 5.42
N ILE A 76 -25.90 -6.48 4.43
CA ILE A 76 -26.82 -5.54 3.79
C ILE A 76 -27.16 -6.08 2.40
N VAL A 77 -28.44 -6.29 2.14
CA VAL A 77 -28.99 -6.79 0.88
C VAL A 77 -30.04 -5.83 0.33
N SER A 78 -30.26 -5.84 -0.98
CA SER A 78 -31.36 -5.08 -1.60
C SER A 78 -32.70 -5.82 -1.53
N ASP A 79 -32.66 -7.14 -1.45
CA ASP A 79 -33.84 -8.01 -1.37
C ASP A 79 -33.67 -9.05 -0.26
N PRO A 80 -34.34 -8.90 0.90
CA PRO A 80 -34.31 -9.85 1.99
C PRO A 80 -35.24 -11.05 1.78
N THR A 81 -35.97 -11.13 0.66
CA THR A 81 -36.91 -12.23 0.39
C THR A 81 -36.26 -13.46 -0.23
N ASP A 82 -35.02 -13.33 -0.69
CA ASP A 82 -34.21 -14.42 -1.22
C ASP A 82 -33.59 -15.27 -0.09
N LEU A 83 -34.46 -16.01 0.61
CA LEU A 83 -34.05 -16.91 1.68
C LEU A 83 -33.03 -17.98 1.23
N PRO A 84 -33.16 -18.60 0.03
CA PRO A 84 -32.15 -19.53 -0.46
C PRO A 84 -30.75 -18.93 -0.55
N MET A 85 -30.62 -17.69 -1.04
CA MET A 85 -29.33 -16.99 -1.09
C MET A 85 -28.75 -16.76 0.31
N ILE A 86 -29.59 -16.36 1.27
CA ILE A 86 -29.16 -16.11 2.66
C ILE A 86 -28.65 -17.40 3.32
N ASP A 87 -29.36 -18.51 3.13
CA ASP A 87 -28.96 -19.82 3.66
C ASP A 87 -27.66 -20.33 3.01
N GLU A 88 -27.50 -20.13 1.69
CA GLU A 88 -26.27 -20.47 0.97
C GLU A 88 -25.08 -19.63 1.45
N LEU A 89 -25.27 -18.32 1.67
CA LEU A 89 -24.23 -17.46 2.23
C LEU A 89 -23.83 -17.88 3.65
N ALA A 90 -24.78 -18.27 4.49
CA ALA A 90 -24.47 -18.75 5.84
C ALA A 90 -23.57 -20.00 5.82
N LEU A 91 -23.81 -20.90 4.85
CA LEU A 91 -22.97 -22.08 4.64
C LEU A 91 -21.58 -21.72 4.10
N LEU A 92 -21.51 -20.85 3.08
CA LEU A 92 -20.25 -20.47 2.43
C LEU A 92 -19.34 -19.65 3.35
N LEU A 93 -19.92 -18.85 4.23
CA LEU A 93 -19.20 -17.98 5.16
C LEU A 93 -18.90 -18.64 6.51
N ASP A 94 -19.35 -19.89 6.70
CA ASP A 94 -19.23 -20.67 7.94
C ASP A 94 -19.65 -19.86 9.19
N ALA A 95 -20.74 -19.10 9.05
CA ALA A 95 -21.21 -18.17 10.07
C ALA A 95 -22.73 -17.94 9.96
N PRO A 96 -23.45 -17.82 11.08
CA PRO A 96 -24.85 -17.38 11.05
C PRO A 96 -24.97 -15.99 10.39
N VAL A 97 -25.84 -15.85 9.39
CA VAL A 97 -26.03 -14.59 8.66
C VAL A 97 -27.32 -13.90 9.12
N THR A 98 -27.23 -12.63 9.48
CA THR A 98 -28.38 -11.75 9.73
C THR A 98 -28.47 -10.68 8.64
N VAL A 99 -29.69 -10.35 8.21
CA VAL A 99 -29.90 -9.43 7.08
C VAL A 99 -30.44 -8.07 7.51
N THR A 100 -29.96 -7.04 6.82
CA THR A 100 -30.47 -5.67 6.86
C THR A 100 -30.68 -5.18 5.43
N VAL A 101 -31.51 -4.16 5.24
CA VAL A 101 -31.93 -3.72 3.92
C VAL A 101 -31.24 -2.42 3.53
N GLY A 102 -30.66 -2.38 2.33
CA GLY A 102 -30.09 -1.18 1.71
C GLY A 102 -30.59 -0.98 0.29
N THR A 103 -30.27 0.17 -0.31
CA THR A 103 -30.56 0.42 -1.73
C THR A 103 -29.61 -0.35 -2.63
N ALA A 104 -30.12 -0.91 -3.73
CA ALA A 104 -29.33 -1.71 -4.68
C ALA A 104 -28.23 -0.88 -5.35
N SER A 105 -28.54 0.36 -5.75
CA SER A 105 -27.57 1.28 -6.34
C SER A 105 -26.39 1.58 -5.42
N ALA A 106 -26.65 1.74 -4.12
CA ALA A 106 -25.59 1.99 -3.14
C ALA A 106 -24.73 0.75 -2.89
N ILE A 107 -25.33 -0.43 -2.78
CA ILE A 107 -24.62 -1.72 -2.69
C ILE A 107 -23.65 -1.88 -3.88
N GLU A 108 -24.16 -1.69 -5.09
CA GLU A 108 -23.37 -1.82 -6.32
C GLU A 108 -22.21 -0.80 -6.38
N SER A 109 -22.45 0.44 -5.96
CA SER A 109 -21.42 1.48 -5.91
C SER A 109 -20.27 1.16 -4.95
N ILE A 110 -20.57 0.54 -3.81
CA ILE A 110 -19.58 0.12 -2.82
C ILE A 110 -18.76 -1.04 -3.39
N LEU A 111 -19.42 -2.02 -3.98
CA LEU A 111 -18.76 -3.19 -4.57
C LEU A 111 -17.86 -2.82 -5.75
N THR A 112 -18.27 -1.87 -6.59
CA THR A 112 -17.46 -1.42 -7.74
C THR A 112 -16.22 -0.63 -7.29
N ARG A 113 -16.33 0.16 -6.20
CA ARG A 113 -15.18 0.85 -5.59
C ARG A 113 -14.19 -0.11 -4.92
N SER A 114 -14.66 -1.18 -4.29
CA SER A 114 -13.77 -2.18 -3.71
C SER A 114 -13.07 -3.02 -4.77
N GLU A 115 -13.81 -3.42 -5.81
CA GLU A 115 -13.29 -4.27 -6.87
C GLU A 115 -12.25 -3.55 -7.73
N SER A 116 -12.46 -2.27 -8.05
CA SER A 116 -11.45 -1.45 -8.75
C SER A 116 -10.15 -1.29 -7.96
N SER A 117 -10.22 -1.19 -6.63
CA SER A 117 -9.03 -1.10 -5.79
C SER A 117 -8.30 -2.45 -5.66
N GLN A 118 -9.02 -3.56 -5.63
CA GLN A 118 -8.46 -4.92 -5.59
C GLN A 118 -7.90 -5.36 -6.94
N ARG A 119 -8.65 -5.17 -8.05
CA ARG A 119 -8.18 -5.48 -9.40
C ARG A 119 -6.92 -4.70 -9.78
N VAL A 120 -6.81 -3.43 -9.40
CA VAL A 120 -5.58 -2.65 -9.63
C VAL A 120 -4.39 -3.22 -8.84
N LEU A 121 -4.62 -3.72 -7.62
CA LEU A 121 -3.58 -4.38 -6.84
C LEU A 121 -3.21 -5.74 -7.43
N ASP A 122 -4.19 -6.54 -7.87
CA ASP A 122 -3.97 -7.86 -8.44
C ASP A 122 -3.26 -7.77 -9.80
N GLU A 123 -3.71 -6.90 -10.72
CA GLU A 123 -3.06 -6.65 -12.01
C GLU A 123 -1.64 -6.08 -11.82
N ALA A 124 -1.46 -5.16 -10.86
CA ALA A 124 -0.14 -4.65 -10.53
C ALA A 124 0.77 -5.73 -9.95
N THR A 125 0.25 -6.62 -9.10
CA THR A 125 1.01 -7.72 -8.49
C THR A 125 1.38 -8.78 -9.51
N GLU A 126 0.48 -9.12 -10.44
CA GLU A 126 0.79 -10.03 -11.55
C GLU A 126 1.85 -9.44 -12.50
N SER A 127 1.75 -8.14 -12.81
CA SER A 127 2.77 -7.45 -13.60
C SER A 127 4.13 -7.37 -12.88
N PHE A 128 4.11 -7.25 -11.56
CA PHE A 128 5.28 -7.26 -10.70
C PHE A 128 5.93 -8.64 -10.69
N GLN A 129 5.16 -9.72 -10.57
CA GLN A 129 5.64 -11.11 -10.65
C GLN A 129 6.35 -11.42 -11.98
N LEU A 130 5.79 -10.98 -13.11
CA LEU A 130 6.40 -11.15 -14.43
C LEU A 130 7.75 -10.42 -14.58
N GLN A 131 7.99 -9.35 -13.80
CA GLN A 131 9.27 -8.64 -13.81
C GLN A 131 10.36 -9.37 -13.03
N PHE A 132 10.02 -10.13 -11.98
CA PHE A 132 10.98 -10.99 -11.28
C PHE A 132 11.39 -12.21 -12.12
N LEU A 133 10.42 -12.84 -12.80
CA LEU A 133 10.68 -14.04 -13.60
C LEU A 133 11.59 -13.79 -14.81
N ARG A 134 11.62 -12.56 -15.33
CA ARG A 134 12.48 -12.17 -16.45
C ARG A 134 13.98 -12.12 -16.13
N GLU A 135 14.38 -12.21 -14.86
CA GLU A 135 15.80 -12.36 -14.49
C GLU A 135 16.29 -13.81 -14.44
N GLU A 136 15.40 -14.81 -14.46
CA GLU A 136 15.80 -16.23 -14.47
C GLU A 136 16.17 -16.77 -15.86
N GLU A 137 15.74 -16.14 -16.96
CA GLU A 137 16.01 -16.64 -18.33
C GLU A 137 17.43 -16.35 -18.88
N ALA A 138 18.35 -15.79 -18.08
CA ALA A 138 19.72 -15.51 -18.53
C ALA A 138 20.83 -16.25 -17.76
N ALA A 139 20.50 -17.10 -16.78
CA ALA A 139 21.49 -17.90 -16.08
C ALA A 139 20.93 -19.28 -15.68
N ASP A 140 21.27 -20.26 -16.51
CA ASP A 140 21.42 -21.68 -16.20
C ASP A 140 20.18 -22.52 -15.84
N GLU A 141 20.03 -23.61 -16.59
CA GLU A 141 19.03 -24.66 -16.42
C GLU A 141 19.23 -25.38 -15.08
N SER A 142 18.64 -24.92 -13.97
CA SER A 142 18.24 -25.81 -12.83
C SER A 142 17.53 -25.08 -11.68
N LEU A 143 16.32 -24.57 -11.88
CA LEU A 143 15.41 -24.29 -10.76
C LEU A 143 14.00 -24.82 -11.04
N THR A 144 13.90 -26.12 -11.29
CA THR A 144 12.64 -26.84 -11.15
C THR A 144 12.30 -27.07 -9.67
N VAL A 145 11.77 -26.02 -9.02
CA VAL A 145 10.97 -26.10 -7.79
C VAL A 145 9.63 -25.35 -7.96
N GLU A 146 9.20 -25.11 -9.21
CA GLU A 146 8.01 -24.31 -9.55
C GLU A 146 6.64 -24.92 -9.16
N ARG A 147 6.53 -26.06 -8.47
CA ARG A 147 5.21 -26.70 -8.25
C ARG A 147 4.93 -27.35 -6.89
N LEU A 148 5.74 -27.10 -5.87
CA LEU A 148 5.48 -27.67 -4.54
C LEU A 148 4.86 -26.63 -3.62
N THR A 149 3.54 -26.78 -3.44
CA THR A 149 2.64 -26.22 -2.41
C THR A 149 1.83 -24.97 -2.82
N SER A 150 0.51 -25.16 -2.82
CA SER A 150 -0.53 -24.14 -3.02
C SER A 150 -0.43 -22.96 -2.04
N ASP A 151 0.26 -23.14 -0.92
CA ASP A 151 0.39 -22.14 0.15
C ASP A 151 1.55 -21.16 -0.07
N ILE A 152 2.49 -21.46 -0.97
CA ILE A 152 3.56 -20.53 -1.35
C ILE A 152 3.02 -19.37 -2.19
N SER A 153 2.00 -19.60 -3.02
CA SER A 153 1.46 -18.55 -3.92
C SER A 153 0.88 -17.34 -3.17
N PRO A 154 0.07 -17.50 -2.10
CA PRO A 154 -0.39 -16.37 -1.29
C PRO A 154 0.75 -15.60 -0.61
N VAL A 155 1.78 -16.30 -0.13
CA VAL A 155 2.92 -15.67 0.55
C VAL A 155 3.79 -14.89 -0.44
N ILE A 156 4.01 -15.43 -1.64
CA ILE A 156 4.69 -14.71 -2.73
C ILE A 156 3.93 -13.42 -3.03
N LYS A 157 2.60 -13.50 -3.30
CA LYS A 157 1.76 -12.32 -3.57
C LYS A 157 1.80 -11.31 -2.44
N LEU A 158 1.81 -11.76 -1.19
CA LEU A 158 1.90 -10.90 -0.01
C LEU A 158 3.22 -10.13 0.05
N VAL A 159 4.36 -10.81 -0.12
CA VAL A 159 5.69 -10.18 -0.12
C VAL A 159 5.84 -9.24 -1.31
N ASP A 160 5.36 -9.65 -2.48
CA ASP A 160 5.39 -8.85 -3.69
C ASP A 160 4.58 -7.56 -3.52
N SER A 161 3.34 -7.69 -3.03
CA SER A 161 2.46 -6.55 -2.70
C SER A 161 3.07 -5.64 -1.64
N MET A 162 3.76 -6.22 -0.65
CA MET A 162 4.44 -5.49 0.41
C MET A 162 5.56 -4.60 -0.16
N ILE A 163 6.39 -5.13 -1.06
CA ILE A 163 7.48 -4.37 -1.69
C ILE A 163 6.91 -3.33 -2.66
N TYR A 164 5.94 -3.70 -3.48
CA TYR A 164 5.29 -2.78 -4.41
C TYR A 164 4.65 -1.59 -3.69
N THR A 165 3.90 -1.85 -2.62
CA THR A 165 3.26 -0.80 -1.81
C THR A 165 4.30 0.11 -1.17
N ALA A 166 5.44 -0.43 -0.73
CA ALA A 166 6.54 0.37 -0.18
C ALA A 166 7.11 1.35 -1.21
N ILE A 167 7.30 0.91 -2.46
CA ILE A 167 7.75 1.76 -3.57
C ILE A 167 6.71 2.85 -3.87
N GLN A 168 5.43 2.49 -3.98
CA GLN A 168 4.34 3.44 -4.25
C GLN A 168 4.25 4.52 -3.16
N ARG A 169 4.46 4.13 -1.91
CA ARG A 169 4.49 5.04 -0.75
C ARG A 169 5.84 5.75 -0.56
N ARG A 170 6.81 5.55 -1.46
CA ARG A 170 8.16 6.13 -1.39
C ARG A 170 8.86 5.87 -0.05
N ALA A 171 8.71 4.66 0.48
CA ALA A 171 9.38 4.26 1.71
C ALA A 171 10.90 4.12 1.49
N SER A 172 11.70 4.48 2.51
CA SER A 172 13.16 4.26 2.49
C SER A 172 13.54 2.86 2.98
N ASP A 173 12.78 2.31 3.92
CA ASP A 173 13.03 1.01 4.53
C ASP A 173 11.69 0.26 4.77
N ILE A 174 11.71 -1.05 4.58
CA ILE A 174 10.65 -1.99 5.00
C ILE A 174 11.20 -2.78 6.18
N HIS A 175 10.51 -2.73 7.31
CA HIS A 175 10.84 -3.49 8.50
C HIS A 175 9.83 -4.63 8.64
N VAL A 176 10.32 -5.86 8.71
CA VAL A 176 9.54 -7.08 8.94
C VAL A 176 10.01 -7.65 10.27
N GLU A 177 9.20 -7.48 11.31
CA GLU A 177 9.55 -7.77 12.70
C GLU A 177 8.69 -8.92 13.23
N THR A 178 9.30 -10.01 13.66
CA THR A 178 8.61 -11.15 14.27
C THR A 178 8.48 -10.94 15.78
N GLN A 179 7.25 -10.84 16.27
CA GLN A 179 6.93 -10.77 17.69
C GLN A 179 6.39 -12.12 18.21
N ASP A 180 6.07 -12.18 19.49
CA ASP A 180 5.57 -13.40 20.13
C ASP A 180 4.15 -13.77 19.67
N ASP A 181 3.35 -12.82 19.24
CA ASP A 181 1.96 -12.98 18.79
C ASP A 181 1.80 -12.98 17.26
N ALA A 182 2.54 -12.12 16.55
CA ALA A 182 2.35 -11.88 15.12
C ALA A 182 3.63 -11.36 14.42
N LEU A 183 3.57 -11.31 13.09
CA LEU A 183 4.56 -10.65 12.25
C LEU A 183 4.10 -9.23 11.90
N HIS A 184 4.90 -8.23 12.26
CA HIS A 184 4.60 -6.83 12.02
C HIS A 184 5.40 -6.29 10.84
N VAL A 185 4.74 -5.55 9.96
CA VAL A 185 5.39 -4.87 8.85
C VAL A 185 5.26 -3.35 9.02
N LYS A 186 6.38 -2.64 8.96
CA LYS A 186 6.43 -1.17 9.03
C LYS A 186 7.19 -0.62 7.83
N TYR A 187 6.79 0.56 7.39
CA TYR A 187 7.54 1.35 6.42
C TYR A 187 8.17 2.56 7.11
N ARG A 188 9.40 2.89 6.72
CA ARG A 188 9.97 4.20 7.01
C ARG A 188 9.61 5.15 5.87
N ILE A 189 8.80 6.15 6.15
CA ILE A 189 8.41 7.19 5.18
C ILE A 189 8.80 8.53 5.79
N ASP A 190 9.58 9.31 5.06
CA ASP A 190 10.12 10.61 5.52
C ASP A 190 10.81 10.52 6.89
N GLY A 191 11.54 9.42 7.12
CA GLY A 191 12.27 9.16 8.36
C GLY A 191 11.43 8.53 9.48
N VAL A 192 10.10 8.51 9.38
CA VAL A 192 9.19 8.03 10.43
C VAL A 192 8.72 6.60 10.14
N LEU A 193 8.75 5.73 11.15
CA LEU A 193 8.21 4.37 11.05
C LEU A 193 6.70 4.37 11.22
N GLN A 194 6.00 3.73 10.29
CA GLN A 194 4.54 3.61 10.27
C GLN A 194 4.14 2.17 9.97
N ALA A 195 3.07 1.69 10.58
CA ALA A 195 2.53 0.36 10.28
C ALA A 195 2.07 0.30 8.81
N ALA A 196 2.57 -0.70 8.08
CA ALA A 196 2.29 -0.88 6.66
C ALA A 196 0.92 -1.55 6.44
N MET A 197 0.62 -2.53 7.28
CA MET A 197 -0.53 -3.41 7.19
C MET A 197 -0.89 -3.95 8.58
N ARG A 198 -1.98 -4.71 8.65
CA ARG A 198 -2.33 -5.44 9.88
C ARG A 198 -1.26 -6.49 10.19
N PRO A 199 -1.05 -6.84 11.47
CA PRO A 199 -0.15 -7.93 11.82
C PRO A 199 -0.56 -9.21 11.08
N ILE A 200 0.43 -9.88 10.51
CA ILE A 200 0.27 -11.16 9.82
C ILE A 200 0.36 -12.25 10.88
N ASP A 201 -0.50 -13.28 10.77
CA ASP A 201 -0.48 -14.40 11.71
C ASP A 201 0.93 -15.02 11.80
N LYS A 202 1.38 -15.27 13.03
CA LYS A 202 2.70 -15.80 13.34
C LYS A 202 3.02 -17.08 12.57
N GLN A 203 2.02 -17.91 12.23
CA GLN A 203 2.25 -19.12 11.44
C GLN A 203 2.91 -18.85 10.08
N PHE A 204 2.73 -17.65 9.52
CA PHE A 204 3.29 -17.28 8.21
C PHE A 204 4.68 -16.65 8.27
N HIS A 205 5.23 -16.35 9.45
CA HIS A 205 6.51 -15.64 9.56
C HIS A 205 7.63 -16.38 8.80
N SER A 206 7.77 -17.70 8.99
CA SER A 206 8.85 -18.45 8.36
C SER A 206 8.70 -18.47 6.84
N ALA A 207 7.48 -18.46 6.31
CA ALA A 207 7.26 -18.46 4.87
C ALA A 207 7.62 -17.10 4.26
N VAL A 208 7.24 -16.00 4.92
CA VAL A 208 7.59 -14.63 4.52
C VAL A 208 9.11 -14.43 4.53
N LEU A 209 9.79 -14.81 5.61
CA LEU A 209 11.24 -14.69 5.74
C LEU A 209 11.97 -15.57 4.73
N SER A 210 11.50 -16.81 4.49
CA SER A 210 12.07 -17.67 3.44
C SER A 210 11.92 -17.06 2.05
N ARG A 211 10.78 -16.45 1.72
CA ARG A 211 10.60 -15.76 0.43
C ARG A 211 11.57 -14.59 0.28
N ILE A 212 11.75 -13.78 1.33
CA ILE A 212 12.73 -12.67 1.33
C ILE A 212 14.16 -13.21 1.15
N LYS A 213 14.51 -14.33 1.81
CA LYS A 213 15.82 -14.99 1.65
C LYS A 213 16.05 -15.46 0.22
N VAL A 214 15.07 -16.11 -0.40
CA VAL A 214 15.13 -16.54 -1.80
C VAL A 214 15.40 -15.34 -2.71
N MET A 215 14.64 -14.25 -2.54
CA MET A 215 14.81 -13.05 -3.37
C MET A 215 16.21 -12.45 -3.27
N ALA A 216 16.84 -12.53 -2.09
CA ALA A 216 18.16 -11.96 -1.82
C ALA A 216 19.31 -12.98 -1.89
N GLU A 217 19.07 -14.18 -2.45
CA GLU A 217 20.03 -15.28 -2.59
C GLU A 217 20.69 -15.70 -1.25
N LEU A 218 19.92 -15.69 -0.16
CA LEU A 218 20.36 -16.03 1.18
C LEU A 218 20.08 -17.50 1.54
N ASP A 219 20.82 -18.03 2.51
CA ASP A 219 20.63 -19.40 3.00
C ASP A 219 19.36 -19.50 3.85
N ILE A 220 18.37 -20.22 3.31
CA ILE A 220 17.05 -20.46 3.94
C ILE A 220 17.17 -21.38 5.15
N ALA A 221 18.11 -22.33 5.13
CA ALA A 221 18.30 -23.31 6.19
C ALA A 221 18.97 -22.69 7.41
N GLU A 222 19.86 -21.72 7.21
CA GLU A 222 20.52 -21.01 8.29
C GLU A 222 19.65 -19.88 8.85
N LYS A 223 19.45 -19.86 10.17
CA LYS A 223 18.58 -18.91 10.90
C LYS A 223 19.21 -18.35 12.17
N ARG A 224 20.45 -18.76 12.49
CA ARG A 224 21.13 -18.49 13.77
C ARG A 224 22.19 -17.41 13.65
N VAL A 225 22.56 -17.02 12.44
CA VAL A 225 23.53 -15.95 12.18
C VAL A 225 22.88 -14.85 11.34
N PRO A 226 23.31 -13.59 11.50
CA PRO A 226 22.93 -12.51 10.61
C PRO A 226 23.27 -12.83 9.16
N GLN A 227 22.42 -12.41 8.23
CA GLN A 227 22.62 -12.57 6.79
C GLN A 227 22.33 -11.26 6.06
N ASP A 228 23.19 -10.88 5.13
CA ASP A 228 23.04 -9.68 4.31
C ASP A 228 23.04 -10.05 2.83
N GLY A 229 22.05 -9.55 2.10
CA GLY A 229 21.84 -9.86 0.69
C GLY A 229 21.38 -8.63 -0.08
N ARG A 230 21.26 -8.78 -1.40
CA ARG A 230 20.77 -7.73 -2.29
C ARG A 230 19.94 -8.37 -3.38
N PHE A 231 18.97 -7.61 -3.88
CA PHE A 231 18.22 -7.99 -5.07
C PHE A 231 17.85 -6.73 -5.85
N LYS A 232 17.48 -6.90 -7.11
CA LYS A 232 17.06 -5.81 -7.98
C LYS A 232 15.62 -6.00 -8.41
N LEU A 233 14.95 -4.90 -8.67
CA LEU A 233 13.64 -4.90 -9.32
C LEU A 233 13.71 -3.98 -10.53
N ARG A 234 13.35 -4.50 -11.71
CA ARG A 234 13.22 -3.70 -12.93
C ARG A 234 11.76 -3.36 -13.17
N MET A 235 11.43 -2.08 -13.06
CA MET A 235 10.12 -1.53 -13.42
C MET A 235 10.21 -0.80 -14.77
N PRO A 236 9.10 -0.51 -15.45
CA PRO A 236 9.12 0.26 -16.69
C PRO A 236 9.79 1.62 -16.45
N GLY A 237 10.92 1.84 -17.11
CA GLY A 237 11.69 3.09 -17.03
C GLY A 237 12.53 3.26 -15.77
N LYS A 238 12.59 2.28 -14.84
CA LYS A 238 13.52 2.36 -13.71
C LYS A 238 13.98 1.02 -13.11
N THR A 239 15.20 0.97 -12.60
CA THR A 239 15.73 -0.16 -11.81
C THR A 239 15.96 0.25 -10.36
N ILE A 240 15.35 -0.47 -9.43
CA ILE A 240 15.48 -0.22 -7.98
C ILE A 240 16.36 -1.32 -7.39
N ASP A 241 17.40 -0.92 -6.66
CA ASP A 241 18.26 -1.82 -5.89
C ASP A 241 17.69 -1.97 -4.47
N PHE A 242 17.69 -3.18 -3.93
CA PHE A 242 17.31 -3.46 -2.55
C PHE A 242 18.48 -4.08 -1.79
N ARG A 243 18.65 -3.66 -0.54
CA ARG A 243 19.55 -4.31 0.42
C ARG A 243 18.71 -4.96 1.51
N VAL A 244 18.98 -6.22 1.77
CA VAL A 244 18.26 -7.02 2.77
C VAL A 244 19.22 -7.40 3.87
N SER A 245 18.82 -7.17 5.11
CA SER A 245 19.52 -7.66 6.29
C SER A 245 18.55 -8.49 7.13
N ILE A 246 18.93 -9.72 7.46
CA ILE A 246 18.16 -10.65 8.28
C ILE A 246 18.91 -10.87 9.59
N MET A 247 18.20 -10.74 10.71
CA MET A 247 18.74 -10.85 12.06
C MET A 247 17.98 -11.91 12.85
N PRO A 248 18.66 -12.91 13.44
CA PRO A 248 18.05 -13.86 14.38
C PRO A 248 17.49 -13.15 15.62
N ARG A 249 16.29 -13.53 16.04
CA ARG A 249 15.57 -12.97 17.19
C ARG A 249 14.97 -14.10 18.04
N ILE A 250 14.51 -13.76 19.24
CA ILE A 250 13.94 -14.74 20.19
C ILE A 250 12.73 -15.48 19.59
N HIS A 251 11.93 -14.80 18.77
CA HIS A 251 10.68 -15.33 18.22
C HIS A 251 10.75 -15.72 16.74
N GLY A 252 11.95 -15.71 16.13
CA GLY A 252 12.13 -16.00 14.72
C GLY A 252 13.26 -15.17 14.13
N GLU A 253 13.02 -14.57 12.98
CA GLU A 253 13.97 -13.69 12.30
C GLU A 253 13.28 -12.36 11.98
N ASP A 254 14.03 -11.27 12.08
CA ASP A 254 13.61 -9.96 11.59
C ASP A 254 14.33 -9.68 10.26
N ALA A 255 13.64 -9.03 9.33
CA ALA A 255 14.24 -8.54 8.10
C ALA A 255 14.09 -7.03 7.97
N VAL A 256 15.15 -6.37 7.53
CA VAL A 256 15.13 -4.96 7.11
C VAL A 256 15.51 -4.91 5.65
N ILE A 257 14.63 -4.32 4.84
CA ILE A 257 14.84 -4.15 3.40
C ILE A 257 14.96 -2.66 3.12
N ARG A 258 16.16 -2.20 2.75
CA ARG A 258 16.39 -0.82 2.32
C ARG A 258 16.16 -0.68 0.83
N ILE A 259 15.35 0.31 0.45
CA ILE A 259 15.02 0.63 -0.93
C ILE A 259 15.98 1.70 -1.44
N LEU A 260 16.79 1.36 -2.44
CA LEU A 260 17.74 2.27 -3.08
C LEU A 260 17.22 2.62 -4.48
N ASP A 261 16.37 3.64 -4.55
CA ASP A 261 15.93 4.23 -5.82
C ASP A 261 17.04 5.14 -6.37
N LYS A 262 18.01 4.52 -7.06
CA LYS A 262 19.19 5.22 -7.60
C LYS A 262 18.83 6.19 -8.73
N GLU A 263 17.72 5.97 -9.43
CA GLU A 263 17.36 6.72 -10.65
C GLU A 263 16.48 7.94 -10.37
N SER A 264 15.48 7.83 -9.48
CA SER A 264 14.67 9.01 -9.11
C SER A 264 15.50 10.10 -8.42
N ILE A 265 16.57 9.69 -7.72
CA ILE A 265 17.50 10.60 -7.07
C ILE A 265 18.49 11.13 -8.11
N SER A 266 19.09 10.32 -8.99
CA SER A 266 20.06 10.87 -9.96
C SER A 266 19.45 11.85 -10.98
N GLU A 267 18.16 11.77 -11.31
CA GLU A 267 17.48 12.80 -12.11
C GLU A 267 17.17 14.08 -11.30
N GLN A 268 16.66 13.97 -10.07
CA GLN A 268 16.40 15.12 -9.19
C GLN A 268 17.70 15.79 -8.70
N PHE A 269 18.80 15.05 -8.64
CA PHE A 269 20.10 15.51 -8.13
C PHE A 269 21.04 15.98 -9.24
N ARG A 270 20.73 15.75 -10.53
CA ARG A 270 21.39 16.47 -11.64
C ARG A 270 21.12 17.97 -11.58
N GLU A 271 20.01 18.38 -10.98
CA GLU A 271 19.63 19.78 -10.75
C GLU A 271 19.87 20.23 -9.30
N LEU A 272 20.66 19.51 -8.49
CA LEU A 272 20.95 19.89 -7.11
C LEU A 272 21.79 21.17 -7.05
N ARG A 273 21.11 22.30 -7.20
CA ARG A 273 21.64 23.65 -7.05
C ARG A 273 21.32 24.15 -5.65
N LEU A 274 22.21 24.96 -5.08
CA LEU A 274 21.92 25.56 -3.78
C LEU A 274 20.66 26.44 -3.81
N ASP A 275 20.26 26.92 -5.00
CA ASP A 275 19.06 27.73 -5.23
C ASP A 275 17.75 27.01 -4.85
N ILE A 276 17.69 25.67 -4.93
CA ILE A 276 16.47 24.89 -4.66
C ILE A 276 16.36 24.37 -3.23
N LEU A 277 17.39 24.59 -2.40
CA LEU A 277 17.45 24.08 -1.02
C LEU A 277 16.76 24.99 0.02
N GLY A 278 16.13 26.08 -0.43
CA GLY A 278 15.32 26.95 0.44
C GLY A 278 16.12 27.96 1.27
N PHE A 279 17.37 28.25 0.91
CA PHE A 279 18.15 29.30 1.57
C PHE A 279 17.53 30.68 1.33
N PRO A 280 17.45 31.55 2.36
CA PRO A 280 17.25 32.97 2.15
C PRO A 280 18.35 33.52 1.24
N ALA A 281 17.99 34.41 0.30
CA ALA A 281 18.91 34.89 -0.73
C ALA A 281 20.22 35.47 -0.17
N ASP A 282 20.15 36.17 0.97
CA ASP A 282 21.32 36.79 1.62
C ASP A 282 22.26 35.73 2.22
N GLU A 283 21.70 34.68 2.83
CA GLU A 283 22.47 33.57 3.40
C GLU A 283 23.08 32.70 2.29
N LEU A 284 22.34 32.47 1.20
CA LEU A 284 22.86 31.76 0.04
C LEU A 284 24.08 32.47 -0.56
N ARG A 285 24.04 33.80 -0.68
CA ARG A 285 25.20 34.58 -1.14
C ARG A 285 26.41 34.46 -0.22
N ARG A 286 26.19 34.46 1.11
CA ARG A 286 27.28 34.27 2.09
C ARG A 286 27.88 32.87 2.00
N PHE A 287 27.02 31.86 1.88
CA PHE A 287 27.45 30.46 1.75
C PHE A 287 28.23 30.22 0.46
N ARG A 288 27.73 30.72 -0.70
CA ARG A 288 28.45 30.69 -1.99
C ARG A 288 29.82 31.34 -1.93
N ARG A 289 29.92 32.48 -1.24
CA ARG A 289 31.22 33.14 -1.04
C ARG A 289 32.16 32.24 -0.24
N ALA A 290 31.69 31.64 0.85
CA ALA A 290 32.51 30.80 1.72
C ALA A 290 33.04 29.54 1.02
N ILE A 291 32.23 28.88 0.19
CA ILE A 291 32.65 27.66 -0.53
C ILE A 291 33.60 27.95 -1.71
N ALA A 292 33.62 29.18 -2.21
CA ALA A 292 34.48 29.61 -3.31
C ALA A 292 35.84 30.20 -2.84
N GLU A 293 36.06 30.33 -1.53
CA GLU A 293 37.36 30.77 -1.01
C GLU A 293 38.43 29.70 -1.32
N PRO A 294 39.65 30.10 -1.74
CA PRO A 294 40.69 29.17 -2.20
C PRO A 294 41.23 28.24 -1.11
N TYR A 295 41.02 28.60 0.15
CA TYR A 295 41.35 27.78 1.32
C TYR A 295 40.46 28.18 2.49
N GLY A 296 40.13 27.19 3.31
CA GLY A 296 39.26 27.40 4.47
C GLY A 296 38.54 26.11 4.85
N MET A 297 37.75 26.19 5.91
CA MET A 297 36.92 25.08 6.36
C MET A 297 35.48 25.57 6.46
N VAL A 298 34.58 24.89 5.77
CA VAL A 298 33.13 25.09 5.86
C VAL A 298 32.54 23.89 6.60
N LEU A 299 31.83 24.16 7.70
CA LEU A 299 31.22 23.12 8.52
C LEU A 299 29.69 23.21 8.44
N VAL A 300 29.05 22.14 7.99
CA VAL A 300 27.58 22.02 7.95
C VAL A 300 27.14 21.12 9.11
N THR A 301 26.41 21.68 10.07
CA THR A 301 25.99 20.98 11.29
C THR A 301 24.47 20.84 11.38
N GLY A 302 24.00 19.88 12.17
CA GLY A 302 22.57 19.59 12.32
C GLY A 302 22.30 18.11 12.66
N PRO A 303 21.12 17.77 13.21
CA PRO A 303 20.76 16.40 13.56
C PRO A 303 20.62 15.49 12.34
N THR A 304 20.49 14.19 12.54
CA THR A 304 20.24 13.23 11.44
C THR A 304 18.98 13.62 10.66
N GLY A 305 19.05 13.55 9.33
CA GLY A 305 17.93 13.91 8.45
C GLY A 305 17.75 15.42 8.18
N SER A 306 18.60 16.30 8.71
CA SER A 306 18.47 17.75 8.52
C SER A 306 18.98 18.30 7.17
N GLY A 307 19.24 17.44 6.18
CA GLY A 307 19.70 17.87 4.85
C GLY A 307 21.18 18.29 4.72
N LYS A 308 22.05 17.91 5.67
CA LYS A 308 23.49 18.25 5.63
C LYS A 308 24.18 17.70 4.38
N THR A 309 24.00 16.41 4.12
CA THR A 309 24.55 15.72 2.94
C THR A 309 24.06 16.41 1.67
N THR A 310 22.77 16.66 1.56
CA THR A 310 22.16 17.37 0.42
C THR A 310 22.77 18.76 0.21
N THR A 311 22.99 19.51 1.29
CA THR A 311 23.61 20.84 1.23
C THR A 311 25.07 20.77 0.75
N LEU A 312 25.86 19.82 1.27
CA LEU A 312 27.25 19.63 0.86
C LEU A 312 27.36 19.17 -0.60
N TYR A 313 26.50 18.26 -1.03
CA TYR A 313 26.45 17.81 -2.43
C TYR A 313 26.08 18.96 -3.38
N GLY A 314 25.14 19.84 -3.00
CA GLY A 314 24.80 21.02 -3.80
C GLY A 314 25.95 22.04 -3.87
N ALA A 315 26.72 22.17 -2.79
CA ALA A 315 27.91 23.02 -2.78
C ALA A 315 29.02 22.45 -3.67
N LEU A 316 29.30 21.14 -3.54
CA LEU A 316 30.27 20.43 -4.38
C LEU A 316 29.92 20.59 -5.86
N ALA A 317 28.66 20.37 -6.23
CA ALA A 317 28.18 20.52 -7.61
C ALA A 317 28.39 21.94 -8.18
N GLU A 318 28.37 23.00 -7.35
CA GLU A 318 28.64 24.38 -7.80
C GLU A 318 30.14 24.71 -7.95
N ILE A 319 31.01 24.08 -7.17
CA ILE A 319 32.46 24.35 -7.21
C ILE A 319 33.23 23.39 -8.13
N THR A 320 32.63 22.26 -8.54
CA THR A 320 33.28 21.31 -9.45
C THR A 320 33.68 22.01 -10.75
N SER A 321 34.98 22.12 -10.97
CA SER A 321 35.61 22.70 -12.15
C SER A 321 36.61 21.70 -12.75
N TRP A 322 37.02 21.90 -14.00
CA TRP A 322 38.09 21.09 -14.61
C TRP A 322 39.49 21.47 -14.11
N GLU A 323 39.60 22.58 -13.37
CA GLU A 323 40.87 23.15 -12.91
C GLU A 323 41.25 22.62 -11.52
N ASP A 324 40.28 22.15 -10.75
CA ASP A 324 40.45 21.70 -9.37
C ASP A 324 40.21 20.20 -9.21
N THR A 325 41.05 19.53 -8.41
CA THR A 325 40.82 18.12 -8.03
C THR A 325 40.09 18.06 -6.70
N ILE A 326 38.85 17.58 -6.71
CA ILE A 326 38.00 17.43 -5.53
C ILE A 326 38.00 15.97 -5.08
N VAL A 327 38.34 15.70 -3.81
CA VAL A 327 38.39 14.35 -3.25
C VAL A 327 37.47 14.25 -2.03
N PRO A 328 36.24 13.73 -2.17
CA PRO A 328 35.36 13.49 -1.03
C PRO A 328 35.81 12.24 -0.25
N ILE A 329 35.66 12.29 1.07
CA ILE A 329 35.82 11.14 1.96
C ILE A 329 34.50 10.94 2.67
N GLU A 330 33.84 9.82 2.39
CA GLU A 330 32.48 9.51 2.84
C GLU A 330 32.40 8.10 3.42
N ASP A 331 31.48 7.90 4.36
CA ASP A 331 31.20 6.60 4.98
C ASP A 331 29.69 6.41 5.20
N PRO A 332 28.96 5.77 4.27
CA PRO A 332 29.36 5.39 2.91
C PRO A 332 29.19 6.55 1.91
N VAL A 333 29.64 6.36 0.66
CA VAL A 333 29.31 7.27 -0.46
C VAL A 333 27.80 7.25 -0.69
N GLU A 334 27.18 8.43 -0.62
CA GLU A 334 25.72 8.59 -0.75
C GLU A 334 25.29 8.62 -2.22
N TYR A 335 25.95 9.44 -3.06
CA TYR A 335 25.63 9.55 -4.49
C TYR A 335 26.88 9.69 -5.36
N PRO A 336 26.89 9.11 -6.57
CA PRO A 336 27.95 9.37 -7.54
C PRO A 336 27.81 10.78 -8.12
N LEU A 337 28.75 11.67 -7.80
CA LEU A 337 28.89 12.97 -8.49
C LEU A 337 29.71 12.79 -9.77
N LYS A 338 29.34 13.51 -10.83
CA LYS A 338 30.06 13.48 -12.11
C LYS A 338 31.18 14.53 -12.08
N GLY A 339 32.40 14.10 -12.35
CA GLY A 339 33.65 14.83 -12.13
C GLY A 339 34.66 13.87 -11.53
#